data_AF-A0A809T431-F1
#
_entry.id   AF-A0A809T431-F1
#
_cell.length_a   1.000
_cell.length_b   1.000
_cell.length_c   1.000
_cell.angle_alpha   90.00
_cell.angle_beta   90.00
_cell.angle_gamma   90.00
#
_symmetry.space_group_name_H-M   'P 1'
#
loop_
_entity.id
_entity.type
_entity.pdbx_description
1 polymer ?
#
loop_
_entity_poly.entity_id
_entity_poly.type
_entity_poly.pdbx_seq_one_letter_code
_entity_poly.pdbx_strand_id
1 'polypeptide(L)'
;MLFRRASGECLKNRTVLMLTHDVEPVIDTLKSVRRLFSNQVTASCLRLSAGVIEELPVNDGDIMTFMQICKSITASADCEEIIKLIYLRRYFEIVDERGDAYQLLSNLFHRRVAPLDYREPAAAGSGYPKMAPEKIQQALRDIREYVDSFDYPRLQALVSSPDEIKNLYRRCRNGYEKLQVFRLLELDQDHPVIRKFVNETYHIENEFICQLDPSRFDLIPEYVIMECDKLIALPPAANQSSVARIA
;
A
#
# COMPACT_ATOMS: atom_id res chain seq x y z
N MET A 1 8.33 29.15 -13.35
CA MET A 1 8.87 27.83 -13.75
C MET A 1 10.37 27.93 -13.96
N LEU A 2 11.12 27.13 -13.21
CA LEU A 2 12.58 27.05 -13.23
C LEU A 2 13.16 26.70 -14.62
N PHE A 3 12.42 25.97 -15.44
CA PHE A 3 12.91 25.39 -16.71
C PHE A 3 12.46 26.13 -17.99
N ARG A 4 11.60 27.15 -17.91
CA ARG A 4 11.00 27.77 -19.11
C ARG A 4 10.97 29.31 -19.12
N ARG A 5 11.42 29.98 -18.06
CA ARG A 5 11.49 31.46 -18.04
C ARG A 5 12.48 31.97 -19.09
N ALA A 6 12.27 33.21 -19.55
CA ALA A 6 13.18 33.89 -20.48
C ALA A 6 14.25 34.74 -19.74
N SER A 7 14.28 34.69 -18.41
CA SER A 7 15.31 35.35 -17.61
C SER A 7 16.62 34.55 -17.66
N GLY A 8 17.76 35.25 -17.54
CA GLY A 8 19.09 34.61 -17.41
C GLY A 8 19.25 33.73 -16.17
N GLU A 9 18.30 33.80 -15.23
CA GLU A 9 18.27 33.08 -13.95
C GLU A 9 17.40 31.81 -14.00
N CYS A 10 17.40 31.10 -15.14
CA CYS A 10 16.63 29.86 -15.28
C CYS A 10 17.47 28.72 -15.85
N LEU A 11 16.98 27.49 -15.68
CA LEU A 11 17.66 26.28 -16.13
C LEU A 11 17.26 25.87 -17.56
N LYS A 12 16.65 26.79 -18.33
CA LYS A 12 16.27 26.53 -19.71
C LYS A 12 17.52 26.23 -20.56
N ASN A 13 17.44 25.20 -21.42
CA ASN A 13 18.54 24.72 -22.27
C ASN A 13 19.78 24.23 -21.50
N ARG A 14 19.65 23.90 -20.21
CA ARG A 14 20.68 23.23 -19.42
C ARG A 14 20.32 21.76 -19.26
N THR A 15 21.33 20.89 -19.22
CA THR A 15 21.14 19.53 -18.71
C THR A 15 21.13 19.62 -17.19
N VAL A 16 20.06 19.13 -16.57
CA VAL A 16 19.84 19.20 -15.12
C VAL A 16 19.61 17.80 -14.59
N LEU A 17 20.39 17.41 -13.58
CA LEU A 17 20.11 16.23 -12.78
C LEU A 17 19.38 16.68 -11.52
N MET A 18 18.19 16.11 -11.27
CA MET A 18 17.43 16.32 -10.04
C MET A 18 17.37 15.00 -9.28
N LEU A 19 17.95 14.97 -8.08
CA LEU A 19 17.85 13.85 -7.16
C LEU A 19 16.87 14.23 -6.06
N THR A 20 15.79 13.46 -5.93
CA THR A 20 14.73 13.72 -4.96
C THR A 20 14.20 12.40 -4.40
N HIS A 21 13.70 12.45 -3.17
CA HIS A 21 12.94 11.36 -2.55
C HIS A 21 11.43 11.49 -2.82
N ASP A 22 11.01 12.66 -3.30
CA ASP A 22 9.63 12.99 -3.60
C ASP A 22 9.26 12.57 -5.03
N VAL A 23 8.07 12.00 -5.19
CA VAL A 23 7.52 11.56 -6.46
C VAL A 23 6.80 12.69 -7.21
N GLU A 24 6.41 13.78 -6.53
CA GLU A 24 5.70 14.92 -7.14
C GLU A 24 6.38 15.46 -8.40
N PRO A 25 7.71 15.73 -8.42
CA PRO A 25 8.36 16.28 -9.60
C PRO A 25 8.26 15.34 -10.81
N VAL A 26 8.27 14.03 -10.56
CA VAL A 26 8.11 13.00 -11.58
C VAL A 26 6.67 12.98 -12.10
N ILE A 27 5.67 13.01 -11.21
CA ILE A 27 4.25 13.07 -11.58
C ILE A 27 3.97 14.32 -12.42
N ASP A 28 4.45 15.48 -11.99
CA ASP A 28 4.19 16.73 -12.69
C ASP A 28 4.80 16.75 -14.08
N THR A 29 6.07 16.37 -14.19
CA THR A 29 6.80 16.45 -15.47
C THR A 29 6.40 15.37 -16.46
N LEU A 30 6.08 14.15 -16.00
CA LEU A 30 5.72 13.03 -16.87
C LEU A 30 4.21 12.91 -17.13
N LYS A 31 3.35 13.41 -16.22
CA LYS A 31 1.89 13.25 -16.32
C LYS A 31 1.16 14.60 -16.37
N SER A 32 1.20 15.41 -15.30
CA SER A 32 0.35 16.62 -15.16
C SER A 32 0.60 17.68 -16.23
N VAL A 33 1.87 18.02 -16.43
CA VAL A 33 2.32 19.05 -17.39
C VAL A 33 3.25 18.48 -18.45
N ARG A 34 3.08 17.20 -18.80
CA ARG A 34 3.86 16.49 -19.82
C ARG A 34 4.04 17.27 -21.12
N ARG A 35 2.98 17.94 -21.60
CA ARG A 35 3.02 18.78 -22.82
C ARG A 35 3.98 19.96 -22.71
N LEU A 36 4.26 20.45 -21.51
CA LEU A 36 5.23 21.52 -21.30
C LEU A 36 6.68 21.01 -21.34
N PHE A 37 6.88 19.73 -21.05
CA PHE A 37 8.20 19.09 -21.02
C PHE A 37 8.48 18.22 -22.25
N SER A 38 7.50 17.93 -23.11
CA SER A 38 7.65 17.38 -24.47
C SER A 38 8.69 16.25 -24.61
N ASN A 39 8.72 15.29 -23.68
CA ASN A 39 9.70 14.19 -23.63
C ASN A 39 11.17 14.61 -23.46
N GLN A 40 11.42 15.82 -22.93
CA GLN A 40 12.76 16.30 -22.55
C GLN A 40 13.15 15.87 -21.12
N VAL A 41 12.30 15.09 -20.46
CA VAL A 41 12.51 14.58 -19.11
C VAL A 41 12.63 13.07 -19.20
N THR A 42 13.66 12.54 -18.56
CA THR A 42 13.81 11.13 -18.25
C THR A 42 13.75 11.02 -16.73
N ALA A 43 13.09 9.97 -16.23
CA ALA A 43 13.01 9.70 -14.80
C ALA A 43 13.30 8.24 -14.55
N SER A 44 14.02 7.98 -13.46
CA SER A 44 14.29 6.65 -12.96
C SER A 44 14.09 6.64 -11.45
N CYS A 45 13.59 5.52 -10.95
CA CYS A 45 13.57 5.23 -9.53
C CYS A 45 14.86 4.48 -9.18
N LEU A 46 15.57 4.95 -8.16
CA LEU A 46 16.73 4.26 -7.61
C LEU A 46 16.31 3.46 -6.38
N ARG A 47 16.62 2.16 -6.37
CA ARG A 47 16.34 1.27 -5.24
C ARG A 47 17.64 0.66 -4.75
N LEU A 48 17.88 0.74 -3.44
CA LEU A 48 18.96 0.01 -2.79
C LEU A 48 18.41 -1.32 -2.27
N SER A 49 19.02 -2.43 -2.67
CA SER A 49 18.70 -3.76 -2.15
C SER A 49 19.97 -4.59 -2.03
N ALA A 50 20.22 -5.18 -0.85
CA ALA A 50 21.39 -6.00 -0.57
C ALA A 50 22.73 -5.33 -0.91
N GLY A 51 22.81 -4.00 -0.73
CA GLY A 51 23.99 -3.20 -1.06
C GLY A 51 24.17 -2.89 -2.55
N VAL A 52 23.22 -3.26 -3.41
CA VAL A 52 23.20 -2.98 -4.84
C VAL A 52 22.18 -1.88 -5.13
N ILE A 53 22.58 -0.85 -5.88
CA ILE A 53 21.67 0.16 -6.39
C ILE A 53 21.17 -0.29 -7.75
N GLU A 54 19.86 -0.50 -7.85
CA GLU A 54 19.15 -0.77 -9.08
C GLU A 54 18.47 0.50 -9.58
N GLU A 55 18.53 0.73 -10.89
CA GLU A 55 17.84 1.82 -11.56
C GLU A 55 16.66 1.27 -12.38
N LEU A 56 15.46 1.75 -12.08
CA LEU A 56 14.24 1.36 -12.77
C LEU A 56 13.67 2.57 -13.54
N PRO A 57 13.56 2.51 -14.88
CA PRO A 57 13.00 3.62 -15.65
C PRO A 57 11.52 3.83 -15.30
N VAL A 58 11.11 5.09 -15.18
CA VAL A 58 9.72 5.48 -14.89
C VAL A 58 9.09 6.07 -16.15
N ASN A 59 7.95 5.53 -16.54
CA ASN A 59 7.16 6.02 -17.67
C ASN A 59 5.79 6.55 -17.22
N ASP A 60 5.08 7.23 -18.13
CA ASP A 60 3.72 7.74 -17.87
C ASP A 60 2.73 6.63 -17.42
N GLY A 61 2.86 5.43 -17.98
CA GLY A 61 2.04 4.27 -17.60
C GLY A 61 2.30 3.74 -16.18
N ASP A 62 3.46 4.08 -15.60
CA ASP A 62 3.85 3.68 -14.25
C ASP A 62 3.25 4.57 -13.17
N ILE A 63 2.76 5.75 -13.57
CA ILE A 63 2.12 6.71 -12.68
C ILE A 63 0.62 6.43 -12.75
N MET A 64 0.08 5.82 -11.70
CA MET A 64 -1.31 5.37 -11.64
C MET A 64 -2.06 6.11 -10.55
N THR A 65 -3.36 6.35 -10.76
CA THR A 65 -4.20 6.81 -9.65
C THR A 65 -4.41 5.68 -8.65
N PHE A 66 -4.67 6.02 -7.40
CA PHE A 66 -4.98 4.99 -6.40
C PHE A 66 -6.15 4.09 -6.82
N MET A 67 -7.16 4.67 -7.47
CA MET A 67 -8.30 3.95 -8.05
C MET A 67 -7.89 2.93 -9.12
N GLN A 68 -6.92 3.28 -9.97
CA GLN A 68 -6.38 2.35 -10.97
C GLN A 68 -5.59 1.21 -10.29
N ILE A 69 -4.83 1.53 -9.25
CA ILE A 69 -4.06 0.54 -8.47
C ILE A 69 -5.01 -0.43 -7.76
N CYS A 70 -6.04 0.07 -7.06
CA CYS A 70 -7.07 -0.77 -6.44
C CYS A 70 -7.66 -1.77 -7.42
N LYS A 71 -8.11 -1.29 -8.59
CA LYS A 71 -8.69 -2.15 -9.63
C LYS A 71 -7.71 -3.21 -10.13
N SER A 72 -6.46 -2.82 -10.36
CA SER A 72 -5.39 -3.74 -10.78
C SER A 72 -5.16 -4.84 -9.74
N ILE A 73 -5.03 -4.46 -8.46
CA ILE A 73 -4.78 -5.40 -7.37
C ILE A 73 -5.96 -6.33 -7.13
N THR A 74 -7.19 -5.81 -7.07
CA THR A 74 -8.38 -6.65 -6.84
C THR A 74 -8.59 -7.66 -7.96
N ALA A 75 -8.29 -7.28 -9.21
CA ALA A 75 -8.39 -8.16 -10.38
C ALA A 75 -7.22 -9.15 -10.52
N SER A 76 -6.10 -8.94 -9.83
CA SER A 76 -4.89 -9.76 -9.97
C SER A 76 -5.10 -11.17 -9.39
N ALA A 77 -5.02 -12.22 -10.22
CA ALA A 77 -5.09 -13.61 -9.75
C ALA A 77 -3.93 -13.98 -8.80
N ASP A 78 -2.86 -13.21 -8.89
CA ASP A 78 -1.57 -13.42 -8.27
C ASP A 78 -1.46 -12.78 -6.86
N CYS A 79 -2.39 -11.89 -6.52
CA CYS A 79 -2.37 -11.18 -5.25
C CYS A 79 -3.09 -11.97 -4.14
N GLU A 80 -2.52 -11.96 -2.94
CA GLU A 80 -3.13 -12.58 -1.76
C GLU A 80 -4.48 -11.93 -1.46
N GLU A 81 -5.46 -12.75 -1.09
CA GLU A 81 -6.84 -12.32 -0.87
C GLU A 81 -6.96 -11.20 0.17
N ILE A 82 -6.22 -11.30 1.28
CA ILE A 82 -6.18 -10.26 2.32
C ILE A 82 -5.70 -8.92 1.78
N ILE A 83 -4.70 -8.92 0.89
CA ILE A 83 -4.16 -7.69 0.29
C ILE A 83 -5.23 -7.06 -0.60
N LYS A 84 -5.91 -7.85 -1.44
CA LYS A 84 -7.04 -7.35 -2.24
C LYS A 84 -8.11 -6.68 -1.39
N LEU A 85 -8.44 -7.26 -0.23
CA LEU A 85 -9.46 -6.71 0.66
C LEU A 85 -9.01 -5.43 1.36
N ILE A 86 -7.71 -5.27 1.65
CA ILE A 86 -7.15 -4.00 2.15
C ILE A 86 -7.34 -2.90 1.10
N TYR A 87 -6.98 -3.18 -0.15
CA TYR A 87 -7.19 -2.24 -1.27
C TYR A 87 -8.66 -1.97 -1.55
N LEU A 88 -9.54 -2.97 -1.45
CA LEU A 88 -10.98 -2.81 -1.65
C LEU A 88 -11.62 -1.96 -0.55
N ARG A 89 -11.26 -2.19 0.72
CA ARG A 89 -11.71 -1.33 1.82
C ARG A 89 -11.29 0.12 1.59
N ARG A 90 -10.05 0.32 1.15
CA ARG A 90 -9.50 1.65 0.87
C ARG A 90 -10.17 2.32 -0.34
N TYR A 91 -10.47 1.55 -1.38
CA TYR A 91 -11.26 2.02 -2.53
C TYR A 91 -12.58 2.64 -2.06
N PHE A 92 -13.33 1.94 -1.21
CA PHE A 92 -14.59 2.44 -0.64
C PHE A 92 -14.41 3.71 0.21
N GLU A 93 -13.28 3.87 0.92
CA GLU A 93 -12.98 5.12 1.66
C GLU A 93 -12.79 6.30 0.71
N ILE A 94 -12.12 6.10 -0.42
CA ILE A 94 -11.79 7.16 -1.38
C ILE A 94 -13.01 7.61 -2.17
N VAL A 95 -13.91 6.68 -2.51
CA VAL A 95 -15.19 7.04 -3.15
C VAL A 95 -16.26 7.47 -2.14
N ASP A 96 -15.92 7.53 -0.84
CA ASP A 96 -16.81 7.83 0.29
C ASP A 96 -18.05 6.92 0.39
N GLU A 97 -17.93 5.67 -0.07
CA GLU A 97 -18.97 4.65 0.00
C GLU A 97 -18.84 3.82 1.27
N ARG A 98 -19.34 4.36 2.40
CA ARG A 98 -19.28 3.67 3.71
C ARG A 98 -20.44 2.69 3.95
N GLY A 99 -20.88 2.01 2.89
CA GLY A 99 -22.01 1.07 2.86
C GLY A 99 -21.74 -0.26 3.56
N ASP A 100 -22.58 -1.27 3.28
CA ASP A 100 -22.52 -2.58 3.96
C ASP A 100 -21.20 -3.31 3.71
N ALA A 101 -20.71 -3.31 2.46
CA ALA A 101 -19.41 -3.87 2.08
C ALA A 101 -18.25 -3.26 2.88
N TYR A 102 -18.20 -1.93 2.93
CA TYR A 102 -17.19 -1.20 3.71
C TYR A 102 -17.26 -1.56 5.20
N GLN A 103 -18.45 -1.58 5.79
CA GLN A 103 -18.62 -1.95 7.20
C GLN A 103 -18.14 -3.36 7.46
N LEU A 104 -18.46 -4.33 6.60
CA LEU A 104 -18.06 -5.72 6.78
C LEU A 104 -16.53 -5.87 6.67
N LEU A 105 -15.89 -5.24 5.68
CA LEU A 105 -14.42 -5.23 5.57
C LEU A 105 -13.75 -4.54 6.76
N SER A 106 -14.33 -3.44 7.26
CA SER A 106 -13.83 -2.78 8.47
C SER A 106 -13.89 -3.71 9.68
N ASN A 107 -15.00 -4.43 9.86
CA ASN A 107 -15.14 -5.42 10.94
C ASN A 107 -14.13 -6.57 10.81
N LEU A 108 -13.85 -7.03 9.59
CA LEU A 108 -12.85 -8.06 9.32
C LEU A 108 -11.47 -7.63 9.84
N PHE A 109 -11.00 -6.44 9.45
CA PHE A 109 -9.67 -5.97 9.87
C PHE A 109 -9.60 -5.57 11.34
N HIS A 110 -10.74 -5.29 11.99
CA HIS A 110 -10.84 -5.19 13.45
C HIS A 110 -11.07 -6.54 14.14
N ARG A 111 -10.91 -7.66 13.42
CA ARG A 111 -10.97 -9.04 13.91
C ARG A 111 -12.30 -9.40 14.58
N ARG A 112 -13.41 -8.76 14.21
CA ARG A 112 -14.71 -8.95 14.87
C ARG A 112 -15.34 -10.28 14.50
N VAL A 113 -15.54 -11.18 15.46
CA VAL A 113 -16.29 -12.43 15.25
C VAL A 113 -17.75 -12.14 14.84
N ALA A 114 -18.38 -11.18 15.50
CA ALA A 114 -19.70 -10.67 15.14
C ALA A 114 -19.56 -9.24 14.57
N PRO A 115 -19.86 -9.01 13.28
CA PRO A 115 -19.78 -7.68 12.68
C PRO A 115 -20.72 -6.68 13.38
N LEU A 116 -20.22 -5.47 13.64
CA LEU A 116 -20.95 -4.35 14.22
C LEU A 116 -21.28 -3.30 13.16
N ASP A 117 -22.41 -2.61 13.30
CA ASP A 117 -22.81 -1.52 12.41
C ASP A 117 -22.47 -0.16 13.03
N TYR A 118 -21.38 0.45 12.57
CA TYR A 118 -20.89 1.73 13.09
C TYR A 118 -21.66 2.96 12.56
N ARG A 119 -22.61 2.75 11.63
CA ARG A 119 -23.48 3.81 11.11
C ARG A 119 -24.68 4.04 12.02
N GLU A 120 -25.00 3.07 12.86
CA GLU A 120 -26.05 3.16 13.85
C GLU A 120 -25.48 3.70 15.18
N PRO A 121 -26.29 4.43 15.97
CA PRO A 121 -25.83 4.99 17.22
C PRO A 121 -25.46 3.88 18.21
N ALA A 122 -24.34 4.06 18.91
CA ALA A 122 -23.98 3.18 20.01
C ALA A 122 -25.03 3.30 21.13
N ALA A 123 -25.56 2.15 21.57
CA ALA A 123 -26.49 2.11 22.68
C ALA A 123 -25.74 2.20 24.03
N ALA A 124 -26.34 2.91 24.98
CA ALA A 124 -25.78 3.10 26.31
C ALA A 124 -25.55 1.74 26.99
N GLY A 125 -24.30 1.44 27.33
CA GLY A 125 -23.91 0.22 28.03
C GLY A 125 -23.67 -1.02 27.16
N SER A 126 -24.09 -1.04 25.89
CA SER A 126 -23.90 -2.20 24.98
C SER A 126 -23.05 -1.91 23.75
N GLY A 127 -22.69 -0.64 23.51
CA GLY A 127 -21.89 -0.24 22.34
C GLY A 127 -22.68 -0.27 21.03
N TYR A 128 -21.98 -0.41 19.91
CA TYR A 128 -22.58 -0.45 18.58
C TYR A 128 -23.41 -1.73 18.37
N PRO A 129 -24.55 -1.66 17.68
CA PRO A 129 -25.36 -2.83 17.37
C PRO A 129 -24.63 -3.76 16.39
N LYS A 130 -25.04 -5.04 16.36
CA LYS A 130 -24.57 -5.99 15.35
C LYS A 130 -25.16 -5.64 13.99
N MET A 131 -24.41 -5.90 12.91
CA MET A 131 -24.96 -5.81 11.56
C MET A 131 -26.11 -6.81 11.41
N ALA A 132 -27.22 -6.34 10.82
CA ALA A 132 -28.35 -7.20 10.50
C ALA A 132 -27.96 -8.27 9.45
N PRO A 133 -28.53 -9.49 9.50
CA PRO A 133 -28.21 -10.55 8.56
C PRO A 133 -28.35 -10.15 7.09
N GLU A 134 -29.37 -9.34 6.76
CA GLU A 134 -29.65 -8.89 5.39
C GLU A 134 -28.52 -7.98 4.87
N LYS A 135 -28.02 -7.08 5.73
CA LYS A 135 -26.88 -6.20 5.43
C LYS A 135 -25.59 -7.01 5.25
N ILE A 136 -25.36 -8.04 6.07
CA ILE A 136 -24.22 -8.95 5.91
C ILE A 136 -24.33 -9.69 4.56
N GLN A 137 -25.50 -10.19 4.20
CA GLN A 137 -25.70 -10.86 2.91
C GLN A 137 -25.50 -9.94 1.72
N GLN A 138 -25.92 -8.67 1.82
CA GLN A 138 -25.63 -7.67 0.79
C GLN A 138 -24.13 -7.39 0.69
N ALA A 139 -23.45 -7.12 1.81
CA ALA A 139 -22.01 -6.92 1.85
C ALA A 139 -21.23 -8.09 1.25
N LEU A 140 -21.63 -9.34 1.54
CA LEU A 140 -21.02 -10.54 0.99
C LEU A 140 -21.16 -10.59 -0.54
N ARG A 141 -22.31 -10.21 -1.09
CA ARG A 141 -22.50 -10.13 -2.54
C ARG A 141 -21.60 -9.06 -3.15
N ASP A 142 -21.66 -7.84 -2.61
CA ASP A 142 -20.92 -6.69 -3.13
C ASP A 142 -19.41 -6.95 -3.13
N ILE A 143 -18.85 -7.52 -2.06
CA ILE A 143 -17.43 -7.83 -1.98
C ILE A 143 -17.03 -8.93 -2.98
N ARG A 144 -17.91 -9.92 -3.21
CA ARG A 144 -17.64 -11.02 -4.15
C ARG A 144 -17.66 -10.58 -5.61
N GLU A 145 -18.25 -9.44 -5.94
CA GLU A 145 -18.09 -8.84 -7.27
C GLU A 145 -16.63 -8.47 -7.57
N TYR A 146 -15.83 -8.20 -6.54
CA TYR A 146 -14.40 -7.88 -6.65
C TYR A 146 -13.49 -9.06 -6.30
N VAL A 147 -13.89 -9.84 -5.29
CA VAL A 147 -13.11 -10.95 -4.73
C VAL A 147 -14.05 -12.14 -4.50
N ASP A 148 -14.29 -12.94 -5.54
CA ASP A 148 -15.24 -14.06 -5.55
C ASP A 148 -15.02 -15.06 -4.41
N SER A 149 -13.77 -15.34 -4.05
CA SER A 149 -13.40 -16.27 -2.96
C SER A 149 -13.73 -15.78 -1.55
N PHE A 150 -14.25 -14.55 -1.39
CA PHE A 150 -14.43 -13.91 -0.10
C PHE A 150 -15.33 -14.74 0.83
N ASP A 151 -14.77 -15.09 1.97
CA ASP A 151 -15.47 -15.78 3.06
C ASP A 151 -15.10 -15.13 4.40
N TYR A 152 -16.07 -14.47 5.02
CA TYR A 152 -15.84 -13.70 6.23
C TYR A 152 -15.34 -14.56 7.40
N PRO A 153 -15.97 -15.70 7.76
CA PRO A 153 -15.50 -16.53 8.88
C PRO A 153 -14.07 -17.04 8.70
N ARG A 154 -13.73 -17.58 7.51
CA ARG A 154 -12.37 -18.07 7.22
C ARG A 154 -11.34 -16.95 7.35
N LEU A 155 -11.61 -15.80 6.76
CA LEU A 155 -10.68 -14.67 6.77
C LEU A 155 -10.59 -14.02 8.15
N GLN A 156 -11.69 -13.97 8.91
CA GLN A 156 -11.68 -13.49 10.29
C GLN A 156 -10.80 -14.37 11.18
N ALA A 157 -10.86 -15.70 11.01
CA ALA A 157 -9.98 -16.63 11.70
C ALA A 157 -8.50 -16.40 11.32
N LEU A 158 -8.22 -16.17 10.03
CA LEU A 158 -6.87 -15.87 9.52
C LEU A 158 -6.31 -14.58 10.16
N VAL A 159 -7.03 -13.46 10.07
CA VAL A 159 -6.55 -12.17 10.61
C VAL A 159 -6.57 -12.08 12.14
N SER A 160 -7.15 -13.10 12.80
CA SER A 160 -7.08 -13.24 14.27
C SER A 160 -5.93 -14.12 14.72
N SER A 161 -5.23 -14.81 13.82
CA SER A 161 -4.11 -15.68 14.11
C SER A 161 -2.78 -14.99 13.76
N PRO A 162 -1.95 -14.62 14.77
CA PRO A 162 -0.64 -14.04 14.52
C PRO A 162 0.26 -14.93 13.64
N ASP A 163 0.16 -16.25 13.78
CA ASP A 163 0.96 -17.19 13.00
C ASP A 163 0.53 -17.24 11.52
N GLU A 164 -0.78 -17.17 11.25
CA GLU A 164 -1.27 -17.09 9.87
C GLU A 164 -0.89 -15.76 9.21
N ILE A 165 -0.94 -14.65 9.96
CA ILE A 165 -0.47 -13.35 9.45
C ILE A 165 1.03 -13.39 9.17
N LYS A 166 1.84 -14.02 10.03
CA LYS A 166 3.28 -14.23 9.76
C LYS A 166 3.49 -15.12 8.52
N ASN A 167 2.69 -16.16 8.34
CA ASN A 167 2.73 -17.01 7.15
C ASN A 167 2.39 -16.21 5.89
N LEU A 168 1.36 -15.36 5.93
CA LEU A 168 0.98 -14.46 4.85
C LEU A 168 2.10 -13.45 4.56
N TYR A 169 2.69 -12.85 5.59
CA TYR A 169 3.80 -11.89 5.46
C TYR A 169 4.99 -12.49 4.68
N ARG A 170 5.30 -13.78 4.89
CA ARG A 170 6.38 -14.47 4.16
C ARG A 170 6.07 -14.67 2.68
N ARG A 171 4.79 -14.66 2.29
CA ARG A 171 4.34 -14.83 0.89
C ARG A 171 4.19 -13.51 0.15
N CYS A 172 4.24 -12.38 0.85
CA CYS A 172 4.23 -11.04 0.24
C CYS A 172 5.38 -10.86 -0.75
N ARG A 173 5.08 -10.22 -1.88
CA ARG A 173 5.98 -10.11 -3.04
C ARG A 173 6.93 -8.91 -2.95
N ASN A 174 6.53 -7.87 -2.23
CA ASN A 174 7.28 -6.63 -2.10
C ASN A 174 7.15 -6.04 -0.69
N GLY A 175 7.97 -5.02 -0.40
CA GLY A 175 7.99 -4.34 0.89
C GLY A 175 6.67 -3.67 1.26
N TYR A 176 5.92 -3.16 0.26
CA TYR A 176 4.65 -2.50 0.48
C TYR A 176 3.57 -3.48 0.98
N GLU A 177 3.41 -4.64 0.33
CA GLU A 177 2.54 -5.73 0.78
C GLU A 177 2.93 -6.21 2.19
N LYS A 178 4.24 -6.38 2.42
CA LYS A 178 4.79 -6.75 3.73
C LYS A 178 4.35 -5.76 4.81
N LEU A 179 4.44 -4.45 4.58
CA LEU A 179 4.00 -3.44 5.55
C LEU A 179 2.49 -3.51 5.82
N GLN A 180 1.67 -3.67 4.77
CA GLN A 180 0.22 -3.81 4.92
C GLN A 180 -0.14 -5.02 5.80
N VAL A 181 0.48 -6.18 5.56
CA VAL A 181 0.24 -7.39 6.35
C VAL A 181 0.84 -7.29 7.75
N PHE A 182 2.03 -6.71 7.90
CA PHE A 182 2.67 -6.51 9.20
C PHE A 182 1.79 -5.67 10.13
N ARG A 183 1.13 -4.63 9.61
CA ARG A 183 0.19 -3.80 10.37
C ARG A 183 -0.93 -4.62 11.01
N LEU A 184 -1.36 -5.69 10.37
CA LEU A 184 -2.39 -6.59 10.91
C LEU A 184 -1.94 -7.32 12.16
N LEU A 185 -0.65 -7.35 12.53
CA LEU A 185 -0.19 -7.97 13.78
C LEU A 185 -0.42 -7.10 15.01
N GLU A 186 -0.64 -5.79 14.85
CA GLU A 186 -0.81 -4.84 15.96
C GLU A 186 0.28 -4.96 17.05
N LEU A 187 1.51 -5.33 16.66
CA LEU A 187 2.64 -5.37 17.60
C LEU A 187 2.82 -4.00 18.23
N ASP A 188 3.12 -3.97 19.54
CA ASP A 188 3.26 -2.74 20.31
C ASP A 188 4.24 -1.80 19.58
N GLN A 189 3.70 -0.72 19.01
CA GLN A 189 4.35 0.09 17.97
C GLN A 189 5.44 1.00 18.55
N ASP A 190 6.09 0.64 19.65
CA ASP A 190 7.11 1.48 20.30
C ASP A 190 8.40 1.63 19.50
N HIS A 191 8.50 0.99 18.32
CA HIS A 191 9.55 1.27 17.36
C HIS A 191 9.20 2.49 16.47
N PRO A 192 9.76 3.69 16.74
CA PRO A 192 9.33 4.93 16.09
C PRO A 192 9.51 4.93 14.58
N VAL A 193 10.51 4.18 14.07
CA VAL A 193 10.76 4.02 12.64
C VAL A 193 9.63 3.26 11.95
N ILE A 194 9.20 2.12 12.52
CA ILE A 194 8.13 1.32 11.92
C ILE A 194 6.79 2.06 12.02
N ARG A 195 6.53 2.68 13.18
CA ARG A 195 5.35 3.53 13.37
C ARG A 195 5.29 4.63 12.32
N LYS A 196 6.42 5.28 12.03
CA LYS A 196 6.53 6.30 10.98
C LYS A 196 6.15 5.73 9.62
N PHE A 197 6.76 4.63 9.16
CA PHE A 197 6.47 4.07 7.83
C PHE A 197 5.05 3.51 7.70
N VAL A 198 4.55 2.80 8.72
CA VAL A 198 3.17 2.30 8.73
C VAL A 198 2.15 3.45 8.65
N ASN A 199 2.44 4.58 9.31
CA ASN A 199 1.61 5.78 9.24
C ASN A 199 1.85 6.58 7.94
N GLU A 200 3.07 6.69 7.44
CA GLU A 200 3.43 7.44 6.23
C GLU A 200 2.95 6.77 4.95
N THR A 201 2.95 5.43 4.88
CA THR A 201 2.28 4.71 3.78
C THR A 201 0.82 5.15 3.66
N TYR A 202 0.15 5.40 4.79
CA TYR A 202 -1.21 5.95 4.81
C TYR A 202 -1.27 7.42 4.36
N HIS A 203 -0.24 8.23 4.66
CA HIS A 203 -0.17 9.65 4.26
C HIS A 203 0.12 9.84 2.77
N ILE A 204 1.09 9.11 2.19
CA ILE A 204 1.40 9.17 0.75
C ILE A 204 0.17 8.78 -0.09
N GLU A 205 -0.58 7.77 0.36
CA GLU A 205 -1.85 7.36 -0.27
C GLU A 205 -2.98 8.41 -0.14
N ASN A 206 -2.94 9.27 0.88
CA ASN A 206 -3.98 10.28 1.14
C ASN A 206 -3.66 11.64 0.53
N GLU A 207 -2.38 11.98 0.36
CA GLU A 207 -1.95 13.30 -0.13
C GLU A 207 -1.94 13.36 -1.66
N PHE A 208 -1.73 12.23 -2.34
CA PHE A 208 -1.57 12.21 -3.79
C PHE A 208 -2.68 11.46 -4.54
N ILE A 209 -3.20 12.10 -5.59
CA ILE A 209 -4.16 11.48 -6.53
C ILE A 209 -3.47 10.36 -7.33
N CYS A 210 -2.17 10.53 -7.64
CA CYS A 210 -1.36 9.58 -8.39
C CYS A 210 -0.13 9.15 -7.59
N GLN A 211 0.32 7.93 -7.80
CA GLN A 211 1.60 7.41 -7.29
C GLN A 211 2.23 6.47 -8.32
N LEU A 212 3.47 6.05 -8.09
CA LEU A 212 4.06 4.96 -8.85
C LEU A 212 3.38 3.64 -8.49
N ASP A 213 3.22 2.73 -9.45
CA ASP A 213 2.68 1.39 -9.21
C ASP A 213 3.52 0.64 -8.16
N PRO A 214 2.99 0.37 -6.95
CA PRO A 214 3.75 -0.26 -5.87
C PRO A 214 4.11 -1.72 -6.17
N SER A 215 3.45 -2.36 -7.14
CA SER A 215 3.81 -3.71 -7.57
C SER A 215 5.11 -3.73 -8.39
N ARG A 216 5.44 -2.61 -9.03
CA ARG A 216 6.65 -2.45 -9.86
C ARG A 216 7.74 -1.65 -9.13
N PHE A 217 7.35 -0.64 -8.36
CA PHE A 217 8.27 0.26 -7.67
C PHE A 217 8.13 0.08 -6.16
N ASP A 218 8.95 -0.81 -5.59
CA ASP A 218 9.02 -1.00 -4.15
C ASP A 218 9.88 0.11 -3.50
N LEU A 219 9.20 1.18 -3.10
CA LEU A 219 9.80 2.35 -2.47
C LEU A 219 10.07 2.16 -0.97
N ILE A 220 9.71 0.99 -0.41
CA ILE A 220 9.94 0.73 1.02
C ILE A 220 11.43 0.45 1.24
N PRO A 221 12.12 1.24 2.10
CA PRO A 221 13.54 1.03 2.34
C PRO A 221 13.83 -0.35 2.93
N GLU A 222 14.91 -0.99 2.48
CA GLU A 222 15.31 -2.34 2.92
C GLU A 222 15.41 -2.45 4.44
N TYR A 223 15.96 -1.45 5.12
CA TYR A 223 16.11 -1.47 6.58
C TYR A 223 14.76 -1.54 7.30
N VAL A 224 13.67 -0.98 6.73
CA VAL A 224 12.33 -1.04 7.32
C VAL A 224 11.83 -2.48 7.31
N ILE A 225 12.02 -3.18 6.19
CA ILE A 225 11.65 -4.59 6.06
C ILE A 225 12.50 -5.46 6.99
N MET A 226 13.80 -5.17 7.14
CA MET A 226 14.65 -5.88 8.09
C MET A 226 14.19 -5.70 9.54
N GLU A 227 13.77 -4.50 9.93
CA GLU A 227 13.20 -4.26 11.26
C GLU A 227 11.86 -4.99 11.45
N CYS A 228 11.00 -4.99 10.44
CA CYS A 228 9.80 -5.82 10.46
C CYS A 228 10.15 -7.30 10.67
N ASP A 229 11.04 -7.87 9.84
CA ASP A 229 11.49 -9.27 9.90
C ASP A 229 12.02 -9.65 11.31
N LYS A 230 12.79 -8.76 11.94
CA LYS A 230 13.27 -8.94 13.33
C LYS A 230 12.13 -9.01 14.34
N LEU A 231 11.16 -8.09 14.25
CA LEU A 231 10.02 -8.02 15.19
C LEU A 231 9.11 -9.24 15.11
N ILE A 232 9.01 -9.88 13.94
CA ILE A 232 8.26 -11.12 13.76
C ILE A 232 9.09 -12.39 14.00
N ALA A 233 10.31 -12.23 14.52
CA ALA A 233 11.28 -13.30 14.80
C ALA A 233 11.45 -14.26 13.61
N LEU A 234 11.56 -13.69 12.40
CA LEU A 234 11.89 -14.46 11.21
C LEU A 234 13.41 -14.60 11.08
N PRO A 235 13.91 -15.77 10.63
CA PRO A 235 15.26 -15.81 10.08
C PRO A 235 15.33 -14.84 8.89
N PRO A 236 16.45 -14.13 8.68
CA PRO A 236 16.61 -13.24 7.54
C PRO A 236 16.29 -13.99 6.24
N ALA A 237 15.52 -13.36 5.36
CA ALA A 237 15.07 -13.95 4.11
C ALA A 237 16.25 -14.59 3.34
N ALA A 238 16.03 -15.80 2.82
CA ALA A 238 17.05 -16.66 2.20
C ALA A 238 17.69 -16.12 0.90
N ASN A 239 17.55 -14.83 0.59
CA ASN A 239 18.34 -14.14 -0.43
C ASN A 239 19.58 -13.41 0.16
N GLN A 240 19.91 -13.67 1.43
CA GLN A 240 21.13 -13.14 2.09
C GLN A 240 22.17 -14.23 2.41
N SER A 241 22.39 -15.18 1.48
CA SER A 241 23.57 -16.05 1.60
C SER A 241 24.84 -15.32 1.14
N SER A 242 25.51 -14.72 2.11
CA SER A 242 26.97 -14.55 2.22
C SER A 242 27.74 -14.05 1.00
N VAL A 243 27.99 -12.74 0.93
CA VAL A 243 29.28 -12.27 0.41
C VAL A 243 30.31 -12.54 1.52
N ALA A 244 30.96 -13.70 1.44
CA ALA A 244 32.16 -13.96 2.21
C ALA A 244 33.18 -12.86 1.88
N ARG A 245 33.54 -12.06 2.88
CA ARG A 245 34.73 -11.20 2.82
C ARG A 245 35.94 -12.12 2.66
N ILE A 246 36.50 -12.16 1.46
CA ILE A 246 37.84 -12.67 1.24
C ILE A 246 38.79 -11.54 1.63
N ALA A 247 39.64 -11.84 2.61
CA ALA A 247 40.80 -11.04 3.01
C ALA A 247 41.90 -11.10 1.96
#